data_AF-A0A537CRF1-F1
#
_entry.id   AF-A0A537CRF1-F1
#
_cell.length_a   1.000
_cell.length_b   1.000
_cell.length_c   1.000
_cell.angle_alpha   90.00
_cell.angle_beta   90.00
_cell.angle_gamma   90.00
#
_symmetry.space_group_name_H-M   'P 1'
#
loop_
_entity.id
_entity.type
_entity.pdbx_description
1 polymer ?
#
loop_
_entity_poly.entity_id
_entity_poly.type
_entity_poly.pdbx_seq_one_letter_code
_entity_poly.pdbx_strand_id
1 'polypeptide(L)' 'MTSVGQPLPRLDGRRKVTGTAQYTGDVPFPGALHGAIVHSTIAHGRTISIDTSVAEGAPGVVAVFTYR' A
#
# COMPACT_ATOMS: atom_id res chain seq x y z
N MET A 1 -40.50 -8.82 -9.19
CA MET A 1 -39.99 -7.51 -9.60
C MET A 1 -38.62 -7.71 -10.22
N THR A 2 -38.47 -7.40 -11.52
CA THR A 2 -37.20 -7.49 -12.26
C THR A 2 -36.44 -6.17 -12.12
N SER A 3 -35.19 -6.22 -11.65
CA SER A 3 -34.30 -5.05 -11.44
C SER A 3 -33.60 -4.56 -12.71
N VAL A 4 -33.66 -5.35 -13.79
CA VAL A 4 -33.01 -5.06 -15.07
C VAL A 4 -33.68 -3.86 -15.74
N GLY A 5 -32.88 -2.88 -16.17
CA GLY A 5 -33.34 -1.68 -16.89
C GLY A 5 -33.82 -0.52 -16.00
N GLN A 6 -33.77 -0.65 -14.67
CA GLN A 6 -34.20 0.40 -13.74
C GLN A 6 -33.02 1.27 -13.26
N PRO A 7 -33.19 2.60 -13.11
CA PRO A 7 -32.14 3.51 -12.65
C PRO A 7 -31.97 3.47 -11.11
N LEU A 8 -31.57 2.32 -10.58
CA LEU A 8 -31.47 2.09 -9.15
C LEU A 8 -30.21 2.76 -8.54
N PRO A 9 -30.28 3.25 -7.29
CA PRO A 9 -29.10 3.70 -6.56
C PRO A 9 -28.04 2.59 -6.43
N ARG A 10 -26.76 2.98 -6.37
CA ARG A 10 -25.66 2.04 -6.16
C ARG A 10 -25.73 1.42 -4.76
N LEU A 11 -25.70 0.08 -4.70
CA LEU A 11 -25.75 -0.68 -3.45
C LEU A 11 -24.63 -0.27 -2.46
N ASP A 12 -23.43 -0.08 -2.97
CA ASP A 12 -22.24 0.32 -2.20
C ASP A 12 -22.10 1.83 -2.03
N GLY A 13 -22.98 2.62 -2.65
CA GLY A 13 -22.87 4.07 -2.73
C GLY A 13 -22.83 4.73 -1.36
N ARG A 14 -23.76 4.36 -0.46
CA ARG A 14 -23.80 4.91 0.90
C ARG A 14 -22.47 4.69 1.64
N ARG A 15 -21.94 3.47 1.63
CA ARG A 15 -20.70 3.13 2.35
C ARG A 15 -19.52 3.94 1.85
N LYS A 16 -19.42 4.12 0.54
CA LYS A 16 -18.36 4.92 -0.09
C LYS A 16 -18.44 6.40 0.29
N VAL A 17 -19.63 7.00 0.23
CA VAL A 17 -19.79 8.45 0.52
C VAL A 17 -19.79 8.79 2.01
N THR A 18 -19.98 7.81 2.90
CA THR A 18 -19.88 8.00 4.36
C THR A 18 -18.53 7.55 4.95
N GLY A 19 -17.59 7.08 4.13
CA GLY A 19 -16.30 6.57 4.62
C GLY A 19 -16.39 5.26 5.43
N THR A 20 -17.44 4.46 5.23
CA THR A 20 -17.63 3.16 5.92
C THR A 20 -17.40 1.94 5.00
N ALA A 21 -16.99 2.20 3.76
CA ALA A 21 -16.40 1.19 2.90
C ALA A 21 -14.99 0.88 3.44
N GLN A 22 -14.65 -0.41 3.55
CA GLN A 22 -13.32 -0.84 3.96
C GLN A 22 -12.49 -1.16 2.71
N TYR A 23 -11.26 -0.67 2.71
CA TYR A 23 -10.22 -0.93 1.73
C TYR A 23 -9.03 -1.60 2.43
N THR A 24 -8.08 -2.12 1.65
CA THR A 24 -6.91 -2.83 2.19
C THR A 24 -6.12 -2.01 3.22
N GLY A 25 -6.04 -0.69 3.03
CA GLY A 25 -5.36 0.22 3.96
C GLY A 25 -6.10 0.48 5.26
N ASP A 26 -7.40 0.14 5.35
CA ASP A 26 -8.22 0.39 6.53
C ASP A 26 -8.19 -0.78 7.52
N VAL A 27 -7.56 -1.90 7.16
CA VAL A 27 -7.58 -3.13 7.97
C VAL A 27 -6.44 -3.08 8.99
N PRO A 28 -6.74 -2.97 10.30
CA PRO A 28 -5.71 -3.00 11.32
C PRO A 28 -5.24 -4.44 11.53
N PHE A 29 -3.92 -4.65 11.56
CA PHE A 29 -3.31 -5.91 11.97
C PHE A 29 -2.43 -5.67 13.21
N PRO A 30 -2.63 -6.40 14.32
CA PRO A 30 -1.76 -6.30 15.49
C PRO A 30 -0.30 -6.56 15.10
N GLY A 31 0.60 -5.65 15.45
CA GLY A 31 2.03 -5.76 15.11
C GLY A 31 2.39 -5.50 13.64
N ALA A 32 1.48 -4.93 12.85
CA ALA A 32 1.78 -4.54 11.47
C ALA A 32 3.00 -3.60 11.39
N LEU A 33 3.92 -3.94 10.49
CA LEU A 33 5.01 -3.07 10.08
C LEU A 33 4.63 -2.33 8.79
N HIS A 34 5.26 -1.18 8.57
CA HIS A 34 5.07 -0.39 7.35
C HIS A 34 6.27 -0.58 6.43
N GLY A 35 6.00 -0.82 5.15
CA GLY A 35 7.02 -0.90 4.10
C GLY A 35 7.14 0.43 3.35
N ALA A 36 8.36 0.84 3.05
CA ALA A 36 8.67 1.93 2.13
C ALA A 36 9.55 1.42 1.00
N ILE A 37 9.28 1.84 -0.23
CA ILE A 37 10.00 1.40 -1.43
C ILE A 37 10.92 2.52 -1.91
N VAL A 38 12.19 2.20 -2.11
CA VAL A 38 13.16 3.06 -2.78
C VAL A 38 13.24 2.63 -4.25
N HIS A 39 12.86 3.53 -5.15
CA HIS A 39 12.83 3.26 -6.59
C HIS A 39 14.14 3.64 -7.28
N SER A 40 14.38 3.05 -8.46
CA SER A 40 15.44 3.50 -9.36
C SER A 40 15.24 4.96 -9.75
N THR A 41 16.32 5.74 -9.76
CA THR A 41 16.31 7.14 -10.21
C THR A 41 16.56 7.29 -11.72
N ILE A 42 16.83 6.18 -12.41
CA ILE A 42 17.10 6.13 -13.85
C ILE A 42 16.24 5.06 -14.53
N ALA A 43 15.97 5.24 -15.81
CA ALA A 43 15.16 4.31 -16.60
C ALA A 43 15.90 3.01 -16.96
N HIS A 44 17.21 3.08 -17.18
CA HIS A 44 18.02 1.91 -17.59
C HIS A 44 19.45 2.01 -17.04
N GLY A 45 19.91 0.94 -16.40
CA GLY A 45 21.25 0.84 -15.85
C GLY A 45 21.41 -0.44 -15.03
N ARG A 46 22.56 -0.57 -14.37
CA ARG A 46 22.86 -1.70 -13.48
C ARG A 46 23.13 -1.17 -12.08
N THR A 47 22.52 -1.81 -11.07
CA THR A 47 22.88 -1.59 -9.66
C THR A 47 24.30 -2.10 -9.42
N ILE A 48 25.22 -1.20 -9.09
CA ILE A 48 26.61 -1.55 -8.73
C ILE A 48 26.72 -1.80 -7.22
N SER A 49 26.07 -0.96 -6.41
CA SER A 49 26.05 -1.06 -4.96
C SER A 49 24.81 -0.39 -4.36
N ILE A 50 24.41 -0.84 -3.17
CA ILE A 50 23.41 -0.19 -2.31
C ILE A 50 24.00 -0.16 -0.89
N ASP A 51 24.14 1.04 -0.31
CA ASP A 51 24.50 1.21 1.10
C ASP A 51 23.22 1.36 1.92
N THR A 52 22.99 0.42 2.83
CA THR A 52 21.81 0.36 3.70
C THR A 52 22.12 0.75 5.15
N SER A 53 23.37 1.05 5.48
CA SER A 53 23.85 1.19 6.86
C SER A 53 23.09 2.24 7.67
N VAL A 54 22.82 3.40 7.08
CA VAL A 54 22.07 4.49 7.72
C VAL A 54 20.62 4.07 7.98
N ALA A 55 19.98 3.38 7.04
CA ALA A 55 18.60 2.93 7.19
C ALA A 55 18.48 1.81 8.24
N GLU A 56 19.39 0.83 8.22
CA GLU A 56 19.44 -0.26 9.19
C GLU A 56 19.71 0.24 10.62
N GLY A 57 20.45 1.34 10.78
CA GLY A 57 20.71 1.97 12.08
C GLY A 57 19.61 2.90 12.59
N ALA A 58 18.57 3.18 11.79
CA ALA A 58 17.54 4.14 12.16
C ALA A 58 16.53 3.53 13.17
N PRO A 59 16.10 4.27 14.21
CA PRO A 59 15.10 3.79 15.16
C PRO A 59 13.80 3.38 14.47
N GLY A 60 13.31 2.19 14.78
CA GLY A 60 12.04 1.65 14.25
C GLY A 60 12.15 0.94 12.91
N VAL A 61 13.32 0.92 12.26
CA VAL A 61 13.56 0.06 11.10
C VAL A 61 13.75 -1.37 11.56
N VAL A 62 12.93 -2.28 11.02
CA VAL A 62 12.98 -3.71 11.36
C VAL A 62 13.85 -4.49 10.38
N ALA A 63 13.82 -4.14 9.10
CA ALA A 63 14.60 -4.80 8.06
C ALA A 63 14.76 -3.89 6.83
N VAL A 64 15.84 -4.11 6.07
CA VAL A 64 16.05 -3.53 4.75
C VAL A 64 16.31 -4.68 3.76
N PHE A 65 15.45 -4.81 2.76
CA PHE A 65 15.56 -5.86 1.74
C PHE A 65 16.09 -5.27 0.44
N THR A 66 17.02 -5.99 -0.20
CA THR A 66 17.60 -5.60 -1.50
C THR A 66 17.68 -6.81 -2.43
N TYR A 67 18.44 -6.73 -3.53
CA TYR A 67 18.66 -7.87 -4.43
C TYR A 67 19.63 -8.94 -3.89
N ARG A 68 20.33 -8.63 -2.79
CA ARG A 68 21.18 -9.55 -2.03
C ARG A 68 20.36 -10.21 -0.92
#